data_AF-A0A7Y5QZM7-F1
#
_entry.id   AF-A0A7Y5QZM7-F1
#
_cell.length_a   1.000
_cell.length_b   1.000
_cell.length_c   1.000
_cell.angle_alpha   90.00
_cell.angle_beta   90.00
_cell.angle_gamma   90.00
#
_symmetry.space_group_name_H-M   'P 1'
#
loop_
_entity.id
_entity.type
_entity.pdbx_description
1 polymer ?
#
loop_
_entity_poly.entity_id
_entity_poly.type
_entity_poly.pdbx_seq_one_letter_code
_entity_poly.pdbx_strand_id
1 'polypeptide(L)'
;MQHRARNRRRLMVLALALAMPAAIRAQTSYYNLDGSRPLRVEDVLPTERHALDVELAPLRYEHYPSGTQRLRLEPKLSYGVLPLTELEVRVPVVTIFPPRAAGARRTIGAAGVAVGALHAF
;
A
#
# COMPACT_ATOMS: atom_id res chain seq x y z
N MET A 1 -30.47 31.13 -7.24
CA MET A 1 -30.14 30.14 -8.31
C MET A 1 -28.88 29.29 -8.05
N GLN A 2 -27.97 29.64 -7.12
CA GLN A 2 -26.68 28.94 -6.94
C GLN A 2 -26.75 27.55 -6.26
N HIS A 3 -27.76 27.26 -5.45
CA HIS A 3 -27.90 25.95 -4.76
C HIS A 3 -28.17 24.78 -5.73
N ARG A 4 -28.89 25.01 -6.84
CA ARG A 4 -29.19 23.95 -7.83
C ARG A 4 -27.94 23.49 -8.59
N ALA A 5 -27.00 24.40 -8.87
CA ALA A 5 -25.76 24.08 -9.57
C ALA A 5 -24.81 23.22 -8.74
N ARG A 6 -24.72 23.48 -7.43
CA ARG A 6 -23.93 22.68 -6.48
C ARG A 6 -24.45 21.25 -6.34
N ASN A 7 -25.78 21.07 -6.32
CA ASN A 7 -26.39 19.75 -6.25
C ASN A 7 -26.20 18.96 -7.55
N ARG A 8 -26.24 19.62 -8.71
CA ARG A 8 -25.94 18.99 -10.01
C ARG A 8 -24.49 18.52 -10.11
N ARG A 9 -23.52 19.33 -9.64
CA ARG A 9 -22.11 18.90 -9.58
C ARG A 9 -21.91 17.68 -8.68
N ARG A 10 -22.55 17.65 -7.50
CA ARG A 10 -22.49 16.50 -6.59
C ARG A 10 -23.10 15.23 -7.21
N LEU A 11 -24.24 15.37 -7.89
CA LEU A 11 -24.88 14.27 -8.61
C LEU A 11 -24.03 13.75 -9.77
N MET A 12 -23.34 14.64 -10.49
CA MET A 12 -22.46 14.27 -11.60
C MET A 12 -21.20 13.55 -11.11
N VAL A 13 -20.60 13.99 -9.99
CA VAL A 13 -19.49 13.28 -9.35
C VAL A 13 -19.92 11.90 -8.84
N LEU A 14 -21.11 11.79 -8.26
CA LEU A 14 -21.66 10.52 -7.80
C LEU A 14 -21.94 9.57 -8.97
N ALA A 15 -22.51 10.09 -10.07
CA ALA A 15 -22.76 9.31 -11.27
C ALA A 15 -21.46 8.84 -11.94
N LEU A 16 -20.40 9.66 -11.92
CA LEU A 16 -19.09 9.27 -12.45
C LEU A 16 -18.42 8.20 -11.57
N ALA A 17 -18.57 8.28 -10.25
CA ALA A 17 -18.09 7.25 -9.32
C ALA A 17 -18.85 5.92 -9.48
N LEU A 18 -20.14 5.95 -9.80
CA LEU A 18 -20.96 4.77 -10.06
C LEU A 18 -20.78 4.18 -11.46
N ALA A 19 -20.34 4.98 -12.43
CA ALA A 19 -20.10 4.55 -13.81
C ALA A 19 -18.73 3.92 -14.03
N MET A 20 -17.87 3.86 -13.00
CA MET A 20 -16.64 3.09 -13.09
C MET A 20 -16.98 1.60 -13.13
N PRO A 21 -16.68 0.88 -14.23
CA PRO A 21 -16.95 -0.55 -14.29
C PRO A 21 -16.17 -1.23 -13.19
N ALA A 22 -16.89 -1.91 -12.30
CA ALA A 22 -16.35 -2.85 -11.35
C ALA A 22 -15.85 -4.07 -12.13
N ALA A 23 -14.71 -3.94 -12.81
CA ALA A 23 -13.91 -5.07 -13.24
C ALA A 23 -13.25 -5.68 -11.99
N ILE A 24 -14.07 -6.10 -11.02
CA ILE A 24 -13.64 -6.94 -9.91
C ILE A 24 -13.55 -8.34 -10.51
N ARG A 25 -12.48 -8.57 -11.26
CA ARG A 25 -11.95 -9.92 -11.32
C ARG A 25 -11.45 -10.19 -9.92
N ALA A 26 -12.08 -11.14 -9.25
CA ALA A 26 -11.48 -11.82 -8.11
C ALA A 26 -10.22 -12.54 -8.60
N GLN A 27 -9.15 -11.79 -8.87
CA GLN A 27 -7.80 -12.31 -8.76
C GLN A 27 -7.60 -12.45 -7.25
N THR A 28 -7.63 -13.69 -6.78
CA THR A 28 -7.24 -14.03 -5.41
C THR A 28 -5.72 -13.88 -5.33
N SER A 29 -5.22 -12.66 -5.50
CA SER A 29 -3.83 -12.33 -5.32
C SER A 29 -3.55 -12.46 -3.82
N TYR A 30 -2.71 -13.43 -3.46
CA TYR A 30 -2.27 -13.62 -2.09
C TYR A 30 -1.14 -12.62 -1.81
N TYR A 31 -1.34 -11.75 -0.84
CA TYR A 31 -0.35 -10.72 -0.47
C TYR A 31 0.32 -11.10 0.84
N ASN A 32 1.65 -11.11 0.85
CA ASN A 32 2.39 -11.26 2.09
C ASN A 32 2.32 -9.95 2.89
N LEU A 33 1.85 -10.04 4.14
CA LEU A 33 1.80 -8.92 5.08
C LEU A 33 3.10 -8.79 5.90
N ASP A 34 4.05 -9.69 5.71
CA ASP A 34 5.36 -9.60 6.34
C ASP A 34 6.21 -8.54 5.63
N GLY A 35 6.67 -7.60 6.43
CA GLY A 35 7.54 -6.52 6.01
C GLY A 35 8.99 -6.97 5.76
N SER A 36 9.35 -8.15 6.27
CA SER A 36 10.69 -8.72 6.18
C SER A 36 10.84 -9.64 4.97
N ARG A 37 12.10 -9.88 4.55
CA ARG A 37 12.36 -10.90 3.53
C ARG A 37 11.98 -12.27 4.11
N PRO A 38 11.21 -13.10 3.37
CA PRO A 38 10.84 -14.42 3.84
C PRO A 38 12.08 -15.23 4.20
N LEU A 39 12.16 -15.71 5.45
CA LEU A 39 13.16 -16.71 5.86
C LEU A 39 12.72 -18.14 5.49
N ARG A 40 11.54 -18.28 4.89
CA ARG A 40 10.92 -19.53 4.45
C ARG A 40 10.41 -19.39 3.03
N VAL A 41 10.25 -20.51 2.34
CA VAL A 41 9.54 -20.59 1.06
C VAL A 41 8.09 -20.19 1.32
N GLU A 42 7.66 -19.10 0.72
CA GLU A 42 6.27 -18.64 0.72
C GLU A 42 5.64 -18.93 -0.65
N ASP A 43 4.33 -19.17 -0.69
CA ASP A 43 3.56 -19.37 -1.92
C ASP A 43 3.34 -18.03 -2.65
N VAL A 44 4.42 -17.29 -2.91
CA VAL A 44 4.38 -16.04 -3.67
C VAL A 44 4.50 -16.38 -5.15
N LEU A 45 3.52 -15.91 -5.93
CA LEU A 45 3.53 -15.98 -7.39
C LEU A 45 4.11 -14.68 -7.96
N PRO A 46 4.97 -14.74 -9.00
CA PRO A 46 5.50 -13.55 -9.63
C PRO A 46 4.39 -12.77 -10.35
N THR A 47 4.47 -11.44 -10.31
CA THR A 47 3.66 -10.53 -11.13
C THR A 47 3.69 -10.96 -12.60
N GLU A 48 2.51 -10.93 -13.24
CA GLU A 48 2.37 -11.30 -14.65
C GLU A 48 3.32 -10.50 -15.54
N ARG A 49 3.82 -11.13 -16.61
CA ARG A 49 4.77 -10.47 -17.51
C ARG A 49 4.16 -9.19 -18.10
N HIS A 50 4.88 -8.08 -17.96
CA HIS A 50 4.46 -6.72 -18.32
C HIS A 50 3.34 -6.11 -17.47
N ALA A 51 2.92 -6.76 -16.39
CA ALA A 51 2.04 -6.17 -15.39
C ALA A 51 2.84 -5.37 -14.34
N LEU A 52 2.20 -4.33 -13.81
CA LEU A 52 2.69 -3.54 -12.68
C LEU A 52 1.69 -3.72 -11.54
N ASP A 53 2.15 -4.36 -10.46
CA ASP A 53 1.37 -4.52 -9.24
C ASP A 53 1.79 -3.45 -8.22
N VAL A 54 0.78 -2.83 -7.63
CA VAL A 54 0.94 -1.78 -6.62
C VAL A 54 0.29 -2.26 -5.33
N GLU A 55 1.11 -2.50 -4.33
CA GLU A 55 0.67 -2.89 -3.00
C GLU A 55 0.91 -1.73 -2.04
N LEU A 56 -0.15 -1.28 -1.36
CA LEU A 56 -0.05 -0.22 -0.34
C LEU A 56 -0.09 -0.79 1.09
N ALA A 57 -0.39 -2.08 1.23
CA ALA A 57 -0.40 -2.79 2.50
C ALA A 57 0.98 -3.47 2.73
N PRO A 58 1.32 -3.81 3.98
CA PRO A 58 0.56 -3.62 5.21
C PRO A 58 0.53 -2.17 5.76
N LEU A 59 -0.57 -1.83 6.42
CA LEU A 59 -0.68 -0.68 7.34
C LEU A 59 -0.65 -1.20 8.77
N ARG A 60 0.32 -0.74 9.56
CA ARG A 60 0.48 -1.14 10.97
C ARG A 60 0.36 0.07 11.88
N TYR A 61 -0.51 -0.02 12.87
CA TYR A 61 -0.65 0.96 13.94
C TYR A 61 -0.25 0.32 15.27
N GLU A 62 0.62 0.99 16.02
CA GLU A 62 1.10 0.56 17.32
C GLU A 62 0.92 1.68 18.35
N HIS A 63 0.44 1.32 19.53
CA HIS A 63 0.35 2.20 20.68
C HIS A 63 1.23 1.65 21.79
N TYR A 64 2.19 2.46 22.25
CA TYR A 64 3.11 2.07 23.31
C TYR A 64 2.62 2.58 24.68
N PRO A 65 2.87 1.85 25.78
CA PRO A 65 2.53 2.31 27.14
C PRO A 65 3.10 3.68 27.50
N SER A 66 4.20 4.10 26.86
CA SER A 66 4.77 5.44 27.00
C SER A 66 3.87 6.56 26.45
N GLY A 67 2.76 6.23 25.79
CA GLY A 67 1.88 7.16 25.08
C GLY A 67 2.34 7.49 23.66
N THR A 68 3.47 6.93 23.22
CA THR A 68 3.95 7.06 21.83
C THR A 68 3.08 6.21 20.90
N GLN A 69 2.74 6.74 19.73
CA GLN A 69 2.06 5.99 18.67
C GLN A 69 2.98 5.87 17.46
N ARG A 70 2.92 4.74 16.77
CA ARG A 70 3.65 4.51 15.52
C ARG A 70 2.69 4.02 14.46
N LEU A 71 2.70 4.71 13.32
CA LEU A 71 2.04 4.27 12.10
C LEU A 71 3.11 3.89 11.09
N ARG A 72 3.00 2.70 10.50
CA ARG A 72 3.88 2.23 9.43
C ARG A 72 3.06 1.81 8.23
N LEU A 73 3.45 2.28 7.05
CA LEU A 73 2.92 1.88 5.75
C LEU A 73 4.06 1.24 4.96
N GLU A 74 3.83 0.10 4.33
CA GLU A 74 4.87 -0.60 3.57
C GLU A 74 4.48 -0.75 2.09
N PRO A 75 4.53 0.35 1.31
CA PRO A 75 4.25 0.29 -0.11
C PRO A 75 5.29 -0.55 -0.85
N LYS A 76 4.82 -1.38 -1.78
CA LYS A 76 5.61 -2.22 -2.67
C LYS A 76 5.12 -2.07 -4.11
N LEU A 77 6.05 -2.02 -5.04
CA LEU A 77 5.83 -2.08 -6.47
C LEU A 77 6.48 -3.35 -7.01
N SER A 78 5.76 -4.12 -7.81
CA SER A 78 6.28 -5.30 -8.49
C SER A 78 6.04 -5.20 -10.00
N TYR A 79 7.03 -5.56 -10.81
CA TYR A 79 6.93 -5.54 -12.26
C TYR A 79 7.43 -6.85 -12.88
N GLY A 80 6.58 -7.51 -13.66
CA GLY A 80 6.92 -8.73 -14.37
C GLY A 80 7.82 -8.45 -15.58
N VAL A 81 9.11 -8.81 -15.49
CA VAL A 81 10.11 -8.51 -16.53
C VAL A 81 10.24 -9.61 -17.58
N LEU A 82 10.14 -10.87 -17.18
CA LEU A 82 10.25 -12.07 -18.02
C LEU A 82 9.15 -13.07 -17.61
N PRO A 83 8.89 -14.14 -18.40
CA PRO A 83 8.01 -15.22 -17.95
C PRO A 83 8.44 -15.70 -16.55
N LEU A 84 7.48 -15.76 -15.64
CA LEU A 84 7.68 -16.19 -14.25
C LEU A 84 8.76 -15.40 -13.50
N THR A 85 9.04 -14.16 -13.88
CA THR A 85 10.11 -13.35 -13.28
C THR A 85 9.64 -11.93 -13.00
N GLU A 86 9.82 -11.48 -11.77
CA GLU A 86 9.48 -10.11 -11.34
C GLU A 86 10.66 -9.40 -10.68
N LEU A 87 10.61 -8.07 -10.72
CA LEU A 87 11.42 -7.17 -9.90
C LEU A 87 10.51 -6.42 -8.95
N GLU A 88 10.94 -6.25 -7.71
CA GLU A 88 10.19 -5.53 -6.68
C GLU A 88 10.98 -4.37 -6.07
N VAL A 89 10.27 -3.32 -5.66
CA VAL A 89 10.78 -2.21 -4.85
C VAL A 89 9.82 -1.93 -3.70
N ARG A 90 10.34 -1.84 -2.47
CA ARG A 90 9.57 -1.56 -1.25
C ARG A 90 10.13 -0.36 -0.50
N VAL A 91 9.25 0.51 -0.01
CA VAL A 91 9.65 1.74 0.71
C VAL A 91 8.85 1.91 2.01
N PRO A 92 9.24 1.28 3.12
CA PRO A 92 8.53 1.42 4.38
C PRO A 92 8.56 2.86 4.90
N VAL A 93 7.39 3.47 5.08
CA VAL A 93 7.21 4.82 5.64
C VAL A 93 6.71 4.71 7.07
N VAL A 94 7.39 5.39 7.99
CA VAL A 94 7.05 5.40 9.42
C VAL A 94 6.71 6.81 9.86
N THR A 95 5.60 6.94 10.59
CA THR A 95 5.21 8.15 11.30
C THR A 95 5.19 7.87 12.81
N ILE A 96 5.91 8.69 13.57
CA ILE A 96 5.98 8.61 15.03
C ILE A 96 5.22 9.80 15.60
N PHE A 97 4.23 9.51 16.45
CA PHE A 97 3.49 10.49 17.23
C PHE A 97 3.99 10.40 18.68
N PRO A 98 4.78 11.36 19.15
CA PRO A 98 5.27 11.35 20.52
C PRO A 98 4.11 11.58 21.52
N PRO A 99 4.32 11.26 22.80
CA PRO A 99 3.31 11.50 23.83
C PRO A 99 2.98 13.00 23.94
N ARG A 100 1.71 13.35 24.18
CA ARG A 100 1.27 14.75 24.27
C ARG A 100 2.05 15.56 25.30
N ALA A 101 2.45 14.94 26.41
CA ALA A 101 3.20 15.59 27.48
C ALA A 101 4.67 15.91 27.10
N ALA A 102 5.22 15.28 26.05
CA ALA A 102 6.63 15.39 25.70
C ALA A 102 6.97 16.68 24.92
N GLY A 103 5.97 17.46 24.47
CA GLY A 103 6.18 18.67 23.65
C GLY A 103 6.85 18.43 22.29
N ALA A 104 7.18 17.17 21.95
CA ALA A 104 7.87 16.80 20.73
C ALA A 104 6.91 16.81 19.52
N ARG A 105 7.46 17.08 18.33
CA ARG A 105 6.70 17.12 17.09
C ARG A 105 6.58 15.71 16.47
N ARG A 106 5.49 15.47 15.74
CA ARG A 106 5.34 14.29 14.87
C ARG A 106 6.52 14.21 13.89
N THR A 107 7.13 13.03 13.78
CA THR A 107 8.19 12.74 12.82
C THR A 107 7.69 11.76 11.77
N ILE A 108 8.04 11.97 10.49
CA ILE A 108 7.73 11.07 9.39
C ILE A 108 9.00 10.84 8.56
N GLY A 109 9.22 9.61 8.10
CA GLY A 109 10.35 9.30 7.24
C GLY A 109 10.27 7.90 6.64
N ALA A 110 11.08 7.67 5.62
CA ALA A 110 11.33 6.32 5.12
C ALA A 110 12.24 5.58 6.11
N ALA A 111 11.84 4.38 6.54
CA ALA A 111 12.68 3.51 7.36
C ALA A 111 13.72 2.76 6.52
N GLY A 112 13.57 2.74 5.19
CA GLY A 112 14.53 2.18 4.25
C GLY A 112 13.97 2.08 2.83
N VAL A 113 14.78 1.52 1.94
CA VAL A 113 14.39 1.11 0.58
C VAL A 113 14.91 -0.31 0.39
N ALA A 114 14.07 -1.19 -0.14
CA ALA A 114 14.44 -2.55 -0.51
C ALA A 114 14.15 -2.78 -1.99
N VAL A 115 15.03 -3.55 -2.63
CA VAL A 115 14.88 -4.02 -4.00
C VAL A 115 14.99 -5.53 -3.99
N GLY A 116 14.18 -6.23 -4.78
CA GLY A 116 14.15 -7.68 -4.85
C GLY A 116 13.85 -8.18 -6.25
N ALA A 117 13.98 -9.49 -6.43
CA ALA A 117 13.63 -10.20 -7.65
C ALA A 117 13.16 -11.60 -7.27
N LEU A 118 12.15 -12.10 -7.98
CA LEU A 118 11.61 -13.44 -7.81
C LEU A 118 11.53 -14.12 -9.18
N HIS A 119 11.90 -15.40 -9.22
CA HIS A 119 11.70 -16.28 -10.36
C HIS A 119 11.01 -17.56 -9.89
N ALA A 120 9.90 -17.94 -10.52
CA ALA A 120 9.22 -19.20 -10.28
C ALA A 120 9.59 -20.24 -11.36
N PHE A 121 9.74 -21.50 -10.95
CA PHE A 121 10.10 -22.63 -11.82
C PHE A 121 8.90 -23.53 -12.12
#